data_AF-K1ZZN9-F1
#
_entry.id   AF-K1ZZN9-F1
#
_cell.length_a   1.000
_cell.length_b   1.000
_cell.length_c   1.000
_cell.angle_alpha   90.00
_cell.angle_beta   90.00
_cell.angle_gamma   90.00
#
_symmetry.space_group_name_H-M   'P 1'
#
loop_
_entity.id
_entity.type
_entity.pdbx_description
1 polymer ?
#
loop_
_entity_poly.entity_id
_entity_poly.type
_entity_poly.pdbx_seq_one_letter_code
_entity_poly.pdbx_strand_id
1 'polypeptide(L)'
;MDDQKYIVDIKDLNLSAPPRHAVLPETLVERVERLKNILAEVELMPLEQALYNFRCDRHPESEVVIWEDIAKKYEQYILVNPQLSLEDKRNVYSKLLANSLEVNPISVSFQTMKTWL
;
A
#
# COMPACT_ATOMS: atom_id res chain seq x y z
N MET A 1 30.51 13.48 -12.35
CA MET A 1 29.88 13.78 -11.05
C MET A 1 30.27 12.64 -10.14
N ASP A 2 31.00 12.93 -9.07
CA ASP A 2 31.44 11.92 -8.10
C ASP A 2 30.27 11.59 -7.17
N ASP A 3 29.82 10.35 -7.15
CA ASP A 3 28.80 9.87 -6.21
C ASP A 3 29.45 9.68 -4.83
N GLN A 4 29.32 10.70 -3.96
CA GLN A 4 29.74 10.56 -2.57
C GLN A 4 28.82 9.60 -1.82
N LYS A 5 29.40 8.50 -1.34
CA LYS A 5 28.72 7.50 -0.51
C LYS A 5 29.03 7.76 0.96
N TYR A 6 28.00 8.03 1.75
CA TYR A 6 28.10 8.19 3.20
C TYR A 6 27.63 6.93 3.92
N ILE A 7 28.36 6.51 4.95
CA ILE A 7 27.93 5.46 5.89
C ILE A 7 27.29 6.17 7.08
N VAL A 8 26.02 5.88 7.35
CA VAL A 8 25.24 6.43 8.47
C VAL A 8 24.79 5.26 9.35
N ASP A 9 24.90 5.41 10.68
CA ASP A 9 24.34 4.43 11.61
C ASP A 9 22.82 4.47 11.54
N ILE A 10 22.15 3.32 11.52
CA ILE A 10 20.69 3.23 11.47
C ILE A 10 20.03 3.96 12.65
N LYS A 11 20.73 4.05 13.79
CA LYS A 11 20.28 4.77 14.99
C LYS A 11 20.24 6.28 14.82
N ASP A 12 21.04 6.82 13.89
CA ASP A 12 21.11 8.24 13.58
C ASP A 12 20.09 8.65 12.51
N LEU A 13 19.37 7.68 11.92
CA LEU A 13 18.24 7.97 11.06
C LEU A 13 17.06 8.40 11.93
N ASN A 14 16.59 9.62 11.68
CA ASN A 14 15.34 10.07 12.25
C ASN A 14 14.15 9.35 11.56
N LEU A 15 13.77 8.21 12.11
CA LEU A 15 12.64 7.39 11.63
C LEU A 15 11.28 8.00 11.99
N SER A 16 11.22 9.09 12.77
CA SER A 16 9.98 9.74 13.21
C SER A 16 9.67 11.02 12.42
N ALA A 17 10.14 11.12 11.18
CA ALA A 17 9.76 12.22 10.30
C ALA A 17 8.22 12.36 10.28
N PRO A 18 7.69 13.58 10.50
CA PRO A 18 6.24 13.78 10.52
C PRO A 18 5.65 13.49 9.14
N PRO A 19 4.35 13.15 9.06
CA PRO A 19 3.68 12.97 7.79
C PRO A 19 3.83 14.20 6.88
N ARG A 20 4.04 13.97 5.58
CA ARG A 20 4.18 15.03 4.57
C ARG A 20 2.90 15.84 4.41
N HIS A 21 1.76 15.19 4.59
CA HIS A 21 0.44 15.77 4.51
C HIS A 21 -0.17 15.86 5.92
N ALA A 22 -0.48 17.08 6.36
CA ALA A 22 -1.13 17.30 7.65
C ALA A 22 -2.51 16.62 7.70
N VAL A 23 -3.28 16.74 6.61
CA VAL A 23 -4.61 16.16 6.42
C VAL A 23 -4.73 15.68 4.97
N LEU A 24 -5.48 14.60 4.76
CA LEU A 24 -5.85 14.13 3.41
C LEU A 24 -7.17 14.77 2.97
N PRO A 25 -7.38 15.05 1.68
CA PRO A 25 -8.69 15.43 1.16
C PRO A 25 -9.76 14.40 1.54
N GLU A 26 -10.96 14.83 1.90
CA GLU A 26 -12.07 13.94 2.28
C GLU A 26 -12.38 12.91 1.19
N THR A 27 -12.37 13.33 -0.07
CA THR A 27 -12.54 12.47 -1.24
C THR A 27 -11.51 11.34 -1.31
N LEU A 28 -10.29 11.57 -0.83
CA LEU A 28 -9.24 10.55 -0.77
C LEU A 28 -9.49 9.58 0.39
N VAL A 29 -9.91 10.09 1.55
CA VAL A 29 -10.27 9.26 2.71
C VAL A 29 -11.36 8.26 2.33
N GLU A 30 -12.43 8.73 1.68
CA GLU A 30 -13.52 7.85 1.23
C GLU A 30 -13.05 6.76 0.25
N ARG A 31 -12.09 7.08 -0.64
CA ARG A 31 -11.52 6.10 -1.58
C ARG A 31 -10.73 5.02 -0.84
N VAL A 32 -9.94 5.42 0.15
CA VAL A 32 -9.19 4.50 1.01
C VAL A 32 -10.15 3.62 1.83
N GLU A 33 -11.23 4.17 2.35
CA GLU A 33 -12.26 3.38 3.04
C GLU A 33 -12.88 2.32 2.13
N ARG A 34 -13.24 2.69 0.89
CA ARG A 34 -13.82 1.77 -0.08
C ARG A 34 -12.87 0.61 -0.42
N LEU A 35 -11.62 0.89 -0.76
CA LEU A 35 -10.66 -0.18 -1.09
C LEU A 35 -10.34 -1.06 0.13
N LYS A 36 -10.32 -0.48 1.34
CA LYS A 36 -10.12 -1.23 2.58
C LYS A 36 -11.26 -2.20 2.86
N ASN A 37 -12.50 -1.80 2.57
CA ASN A 37 -13.65 -2.69 2.68
C ASN A 37 -13.59 -3.84 1.67
N ILE A 38 -13.19 -3.56 0.42
CA ILE A 38 -13.04 -4.60 -0.63
C ILE A 38 -11.96 -5.62 -0.23
N LEU A 39 -10.85 -5.16 0.34
CA LEU A 39 -9.69 -5.98 0.69
C LEU A 39 -9.73 -6.52 2.12
N ALA A 40 -10.80 -6.30 2.88
CA ALA A 40 -10.85 -6.52 4.34
C ALA A 40 -10.50 -7.96 4.78
N GLU A 41 -10.77 -8.96 3.95
CA GLU A 41 -10.46 -10.36 4.25
C GLU A 41 -8.96 -10.71 4.14
N VAL A 42 -8.21 -9.95 3.34
CA VAL A 42 -6.82 -10.27 2.95
C VAL A 42 -5.80 -9.21 3.33
N GLU A 43 -6.23 -7.96 3.54
CA GLU A 43 -5.39 -6.84 3.96
C GLU A 43 -5.87 -6.32 5.32
N LEU A 44 -5.13 -6.69 6.36
CA LEU A 44 -5.54 -6.53 7.76
C LEU A 44 -5.05 -5.23 8.40
N MET A 45 -4.32 -4.37 7.67
CA MET A 45 -3.88 -3.09 8.21
C MET A 45 -5.11 -2.26 8.65
N PRO A 46 -5.11 -1.65 9.86
CA PRO A 46 -6.21 -0.77 10.26
C PRO A 46 -6.36 0.43 9.32
N LEU A 47 -7.60 0.90 9.11
CA LEU A 47 -7.87 2.09 8.28
C LEU A 47 -7.05 3.31 8.73
N GLU A 48 -6.98 3.55 10.05
CA GLU A 48 -6.22 4.66 10.63
C GLU A 48 -4.73 4.62 10.22
N GLN A 49 -4.14 3.42 10.23
CA GLN A 49 -2.76 3.22 9.82
C GLN A 49 -2.58 3.39 8.30
N ALA A 50 -3.54 2.93 7.50
CA ALA A 50 -3.52 3.14 6.05
C ALA A 50 -3.57 4.64 5.72
N LEU A 51 -4.49 5.39 6.34
CA LEU A 51 -4.60 6.85 6.18
C LEU A 51 -3.31 7.56 6.64
N TYR A 52 -2.69 7.10 7.73
CA TYR A 52 -1.39 7.62 8.16
C TYR A 52 -0.31 7.38 7.10
N ASN A 53 -0.25 6.19 6.51
CA ASN A 53 0.74 5.87 5.46
C ASN A 53 0.55 6.75 4.22
N PHE A 54 -0.70 6.95 3.76
CA PHE A 54 -0.98 7.89 2.67
C PHE A 54 -0.56 9.33 3.00
N ARG A 55 -0.64 9.77 4.26
CA ARG A 55 -0.12 11.09 4.65
C ARG A 55 1.40 11.19 4.56
N CYS A 56 2.12 10.07 4.58
CA CYS A 56 3.57 10.01 4.44
C CYS A 56 4.03 9.92 2.98
N ASP A 57 3.15 9.52 2.07
CA ASP A 57 3.45 9.40 0.65
C ASP A 57 3.75 10.76 0.01
N ARG A 58 4.55 10.74 -1.06
CA ARG A 58 4.87 11.95 -1.82
C ARG A 58 3.68 12.42 -2.67
N HIS A 59 2.90 11.47 -3.19
CA HIS A 59 1.78 11.70 -4.11
C HIS A 59 0.61 10.76 -3.76
N PRO A 60 -0.09 10.97 -2.63
CA PRO A 60 -1.11 10.04 -2.15
C PRO A 60 -2.26 9.81 -3.14
N GLU A 61 -2.61 10.80 -3.96
CA GLU A 61 -3.58 10.68 -5.04
C GLU A 61 -3.16 9.67 -6.12
N SER A 62 -1.87 9.65 -6.46
CA SER A 62 -1.33 8.68 -7.43
C SER A 62 -1.27 7.28 -6.82
N GLU A 63 -0.86 7.19 -5.55
CA GLU A 63 -0.77 5.91 -4.85
C GLU A 63 -2.14 5.24 -4.71
N VAL A 64 -3.18 5.99 -4.33
CA VAL A 64 -4.52 5.41 -4.16
C VAL A 64 -5.08 4.80 -5.46
N VAL A 65 -4.71 5.33 -6.64
CA VAL A 65 -5.14 4.77 -7.93
C VAL A 65 -4.59 3.35 -8.13
N ILE A 66 -3.36 3.10 -7.69
CA ILE A 66 -2.75 1.77 -7.75
C ILE A 66 -3.50 0.80 -6.83
N TRP A 67 -3.79 1.24 -5.61
CA TRP A 67 -4.55 0.44 -4.65
C TRP A 67 -5.99 0.16 -5.12
N GLU A 68 -6.64 1.12 -5.76
CA GLU A 68 -7.96 0.94 -6.37
C GLU A 68 -7.91 -0.09 -7.51
N ASP A 69 -6.87 -0.09 -8.33
CA ASP A 69 -6.70 -1.10 -9.39
C ASP A 69 -6.49 -2.51 -8.82
N ILE A 70 -5.68 -2.64 -7.76
CA ILE A 70 -5.52 -3.91 -7.02
C ILE A 70 -6.86 -4.37 -6.46
N ALA A 71 -7.58 -3.50 -5.74
CA ALA A 71 -8.87 -3.83 -5.12
C ALA A 71 -9.90 -4.25 -6.17
N LYS A 72 -10.00 -3.52 -7.28
CA LYS A 72 -10.90 -3.85 -8.40
C LYS A 72 -10.59 -5.21 -9.01
N LYS A 73 -9.32 -5.50 -9.31
CA LYS A 73 -8.91 -6.79 -9.89
C LYS A 73 -9.15 -7.94 -8.91
N TYR A 74 -8.87 -7.72 -7.63
CA TYR A 74 -9.15 -8.69 -6.58
C TYR A 74 -10.65 -8.98 -6.50
N GLU A 75 -11.49 -7.95 -6.39
CA GLU A 75 -12.95 -8.07 -6.33
C GLU A 75 -13.50 -8.85 -7.53
N GLN A 76 -13.08 -8.46 -8.75
CA GLN A 76 -13.47 -9.15 -9.97
C GLN A 76 -13.08 -10.63 -9.96
N TYR A 77 -11.88 -10.96 -9.48
CA TYR A 77 -11.40 -12.34 -9.44
C TYR A 77 -12.17 -13.18 -8.42
N ILE A 78 -12.46 -12.65 -7.23
CA ILE A 78 -13.21 -13.40 -6.21
C ILE A 78 -14.69 -13.57 -6.60
N LEU A 79 -15.28 -12.59 -7.31
CA LEU A 79 -16.66 -12.67 -7.80
C LEU A 79 -16.84 -13.80 -8.80
N VAL A 80 -15.87 -14.03 -9.69
CA VAL A 80 -15.92 -15.14 -10.65
C VAL A 80 -15.45 -16.49 -10.05
N ASN A 81 -14.81 -16.46 -8.87
CA ASN A 81 -14.35 -17.66 -8.15
C ASN A 81 -14.87 -17.69 -6.70
N PRO A 82 -16.19 -17.83 -6.48
CA PRO A 82 -16.79 -17.70 -5.15
C PRO A 82 -16.39 -18.79 -4.15
N GLN A 83 -15.80 -19.90 -4.62
CA GLN A 83 -15.41 -21.05 -3.80
C GLN A 83 -13.94 -21.00 -3.31
N LEU A 84 -13.22 -19.89 -3.54
CA LEU A 84 -11.84 -19.77 -3.08
C LEU A 84 -11.75 -19.83 -1.57
N SER A 85 -10.77 -20.60 -1.09
CA SER A 85 -10.37 -20.57 0.31
C SER A 85 -9.79 -19.20 0.66
N LEU A 86 -9.77 -18.85 1.95
CA LEU A 86 -9.12 -17.62 2.41
C LEU A 86 -7.62 -17.58 2.04
N GLU A 87 -6.96 -18.74 2.07
CA GLU A 87 -5.56 -18.87 1.66
C GLU A 87 -5.38 -18.55 0.18
N ASP A 88 -6.24 -19.07 -0.69
CA ASP A 88 -6.17 -18.76 -2.12
C ASP A 88 -6.49 -17.29 -2.40
N LYS A 89 -7.45 -16.69 -1.68
CA LYS A 89 -7.73 -15.24 -1.77
C LYS A 89 -6.48 -14.41 -1.39
N ARG A 90 -5.77 -14.80 -0.33
CA ARG A 90 -4.50 -14.15 0.06
C ARG A 90 -3.45 -14.31 -1.04
N ASN A 91 -3.33 -15.49 -1.64
CA ASN A 91 -2.40 -15.74 -2.75
C ASN A 91 -2.71 -14.86 -3.97
N VAL A 92 -3.98 -14.65 -4.30
CA VAL A 92 -4.41 -13.74 -5.37
C VAL A 92 -3.98 -12.30 -5.05
N TYR A 93 -4.30 -11.83 -3.84
CA TYR A 93 -3.91 -10.50 -3.39
C TYR A 93 -2.39 -10.27 -3.46
N SER A 94 -1.59 -11.22 -2.96
CA SER A 94 -0.13 -11.16 -3.01
C SER A 94 0.42 -11.07 -4.43
N LYS A 95 -0.17 -11.81 -5.39
CA LYS A 95 0.23 -11.74 -6.81
C LYS A 95 -0.12 -10.41 -7.44
N LEU A 96 -1.29 -9.85 -7.14
CA LEU A 96 -1.69 -8.53 -7.64
C LEU A 96 -0.74 -7.44 -7.12
N LEU A 97 -0.39 -7.50 -5.83
CA LEU A 97 0.58 -6.59 -5.23
C LEU A 97 1.98 -6.73 -5.82
N ALA A 98 2.44 -7.96 -6.07
CA ALA A 98 3.74 -8.18 -6.71
C ALA A 98 3.77 -7.55 -8.12
N ASN A 99 2.71 -7.76 -8.91
CA ASN A 99 2.60 -7.22 -10.26
C ASN A 99 2.55 -5.69 -10.30
N SER A 100 1.95 -5.02 -9.30
CA SER A 100 1.90 -3.55 -9.27
C SER A 100 3.28 -2.91 -9.09
N LEU A 101 4.22 -3.63 -8.47
CA LEU A 101 5.58 -3.15 -8.23
C LEU A 101 6.49 -3.32 -9.45
N GLU A 102 6.29 -4.37 -10.24
CA GLU A 102 7.05 -4.59 -11.47
C GLU A 102 6.70 -3.59 -12.58
N VAL A 103 5.48 -3.04 -12.55
CA VAL A 103 4.96 -2.12 -13.57
C VAL A 103 5.26 -0.65 -13.25
N ASN A 104 5.63 -0.31 -12.01
CA ASN A 104 5.82 1.08 -11.58
C ASN A 104 7.22 1.34 -10.98
N PRO A 105 8.19 1.85 -11.76
CA PRO A 105 9.53 2.16 -11.25
C PRO A 105 9.60 3.38 -10.32
N ILE A 106 8.48 4.09 -10.05
CA ILE A 106 8.48 5.36 -9.30
C ILE A 106 7.80 5.25 -7.91
N SER A 107 7.00 4.22 -7.63
CA SER A 107 6.37 4.04 -6.31
C SER A 107 7.22 3.14 -5.41
N VAL A 108 8.18 3.74 -4.73
CA VAL A 108 8.89 3.11 -3.60
C VAL A 108 8.47 3.84 -2.32
N SER A 109 7.28 3.54 -1.79
CA SER A 109 7.00 3.71 -0.36
C SER A 109 6.97 2.34 0.32
N PHE A 110 8.18 1.87 0.65
CA PHE A 110 8.47 0.56 1.24
C PHE A 110 8.42 0.59 2.77
N GLN A 111 7.24 0.85 3.32
CA GLN A 111 6.88 0.70 4.74
C GLN A 111 7.10 -0.71 5.33
N THR A 112 6.59 -1.77 4.69
CA THR A 112 6.51 -3.06 5.40
C THR A 112 6.29 -4.28 4.51
N MET A 113 7.18 -4.53 3.55
CA MET A 113 7.24 -5.83 2.88
C MET A 113 7.97 -6.93 3.68
N LYS A 114 8.22 -6.77 4.98
CA LYS A 114 9.11 -7.69 5.72
C LYS A 114 8.72 -8.09 7.14
N THR A 115 7.47 -7.95 7.53
CA THR A 115 7.04 -8.59 8.79
C THR A 115 5.66 -9.22 8.60
N TRP A 116 5.63 -10.55 8.73
CA TRP A 116 4.46 -11.44 8.78
C TRP A 116 3.96 -12.04 7.44
N LEU A 117 4.86 -12.74 6.74
CA LEU A 117 4.61 -14.18 6.47
C LEU A 117 4.98 -14.97 7.72
#